data_AF-A0A537NLI4-F1
#
_entry.id   AF-A0A537NLI4-F1
#
_cell.length_a   1.000
_cell.length_b   1.000
_cell.length_c   1.000
_cell.angle_alpha   90.00
_cell.angle_beta   90.00
_cell.angle_gamma   90.00
#
_symmetry.space_group_name_H-M   'P 1'
#
loop_
_entity.id
_entity.type
_entity.pdbx_description
1 polymer ?
#
loop_
_entity_poly.entity_id
_entity_poly.type
_entity_poly.pdbx_seq_one_letter_code
_entity_poly.pdbx_strand_id
1 'polypeptide(L)'
;MAERSFKQEVKKLRLGAGEEFRGEGILAVTKALLQSGVSYVSGYQGAPVSHLIDVLADANDVLQDLGIRFEASANEAAAAAALAASINYPLRGAATFKATVGTNVASDALANLASSGVTGGALIIVGEDYGEGSSIMQERSHAFAMKSQIWLLDPRPNLPSIVRAVEKGFELSEASNTPVMLELRIRACHVYGTFTARDNVRPAFTLKDALDNPLRETNRIVLPPASYAQEREKVEKRWPAAVRFVQEHKLNELFDGDAGDIGMVMQGGMYNTALRALEVLGLADVFGESQIPLYVLNVTYPLIDAELVRFCTGKKAILVIEEGQPEFIEQAVNTILRRADVQTRIEGKGMLPMAGEYVAGVMKEGIRKFVERYRPDLLVMAQAST
;
A
#
# COMPACT_ATOMS: atom_id res chain seq x y z
N MET A 1 -19.40 16.03 15.15
CA MET A 1 -18.92 16.39 13.80
C MET A 1 -20.04 15.97 12.86
N ALA A 2 -20.57 16.85 12.02
CA ALA A 2 -21.63 16.45 11.09
C ALA A 2 -21.03 15.54 10.02
N GLU A 3 -21.59 14.35 9.83
CA GLU A 3 -21.17 13.40 8.79
C GLU A 3 -21.27 14.06 7.41
N ARG A 4 -20.18 14.01 6.63
CA ARG A 4 -20.19 14.48 5.23
C ARG A 4 -20.96 13.44 4.43
N SER A 5 -22.09 13.81 3.86
CA SER A 5 -22.83 12.91 2.97
C SER A 5 -22.19 12.85 1.59
N PHE A 6 -22.11 11.63 1.05
CA PHE A 6 -21.58 11.27 -0.27
C PHE A 6 -22.67 10.74 -1.21
N LYS A 7 -23.95 10.97 -0.91
CA LYS A 7 -25.09 10.39 -1.66
C LYS A 7 -25.06 10.64 -3.17
N GLN A 8 -24.54 11.77 -3.64
CA GLN A 8 -24.42 12.02 -5.07
C GLN A 8 -23.20 11.33 -5.67
N GLU A 9 -22.09 11.35 -4.95
CA GLU A 9 -20.82 10.76 -5.34
C GLU A 9 -20.90 9.23 -5.41
N VAL A 10 -21.64 8.60 -4.50
CA VAL A 10 -21.89 7.16 -4.46
C VAL A 10 -22.57 6.64 -5.72
N LYS A 11 -23.32 7.47 -6.46
CA LYS A 11 -23.89 7.07 -7.76
C LYS A 11 -22.81 6.61 -8.76
N LYS A 12 -21.60 7.16 -8.65
CA LYS A 12 -20.44 6.78 -9.48
C LYS A 12 -19.95 5.36 -9.21
N LEU A 13 -20.32 4.75 -8.08
CA LEU A 13 -19.98 3.36 -7.79
C LEU A 13 -20.69 2.36 -8.72
N ARG A 14 -21.75 2.80 -9.43
CA ARG A 14 -22.48 1.99 -10.41
C ARG A 14 -21.89 2.01 -11.83
N LEU A 15 -20.88 2.85 -12.09
CA LEU A 15 -20.21 2.89 -13.40
C LEU A 15 -19.70 1.50 -13.77
N GLY A 16 -20.01 1.04 -14.97
CA GLY A 16 -19.63 -0.27 -15.52
C GLY A 16 -18.34 -0.23 -16.33
N ALA A 17 -18.04 -1.35 -16.98
CA ALA A 17 -16.84 -1.51 -17.79
C ALA A 17 -16.76 -0.48 -18.92
N GLY A 18 -15.62 0.22 -18.99
CA GLY A 18 -15.34 1.21 -20.05
C GLY A 18 -15.83 2.63 -19.74
N GLU A 19 -16.64 2.82 -18.71
CA GLU A 19 -17.04 4.15 -18.26
C GLU A 19 -15.90 4.85 -17.50
N GLU A 20 -15.78 6.17 -17.65
CA GLU A 20 -14.77 6.94 -16.93
C GLU A 20 -15.26 7.28 -15.51
N PHE A 21 -14.54 6.81 -14.51
CA PHE A 21 -14.71 7.28 -13.14
C PHE A 21 -13.93 8.57 -12.95
N ARG A 22 -14.56 9.57 -12.28
CA ARG A 22 -13.91 10.81 -11.84
C ARG A 22 -14.27 11.13 -10.39
N GLY A 23 -13.28 11.23 -9.51
CA GLY A 23 -13.56 11.40 -8.07
C GLY A 23 -12.33 11.48 -7.18
N GLU A 24 -12.58 11.52 -5.87
CA GLU A 24 -11.56 11.44 -4.81
C GLU A 24 -11.06 10.00 -4.65
N GLY A 25 -9.83 9.85 -4.13
CA GLY A 25 -9.18 8.56 -3.87
C GLY A 25 -10.02 7.60 -3.07
N ILE A 26 -10.70 8.07 -2.02
CA ILE A 26 -11.50 7.21 -1.15
C ILE A 26 -12.70 6.57 -1.88
N LEU A 27 -13.33 7.30 -2.81
CA LEU A 27 -14.40 6.74 -3.65
C LEU A 27 -13.85 5.75 -4.67
N ALA A 28 -12.64 5.98 -5.19
CA ALA A 28 -11.97 5.05 -6.08
C ALA A 28 -11.62 3.74 -5.37
N VAL A 29 -11.19 3.80 -4.10
CA VAL A 29 -10.99 2.61 -3.25
C VAL A 29 -12.29 1.84 -3.10
N THR A 30 -13.41 2.51 -2.75
CA THR A 30 -14.72 1.84 -2.67
C THR A 30 -15.11 1.18 -3.99
N LYS A 31 -14.96 1.90 -5.11
CA LYS A 31 -15.24 1.32 -6.44
C LYS A 31 -14.36 0.09 -6.72
N ALA A 32 -13.08 0.15 -6.38
CA ALA A 32 -12.16 -0.98 -6.55
C ALA A 32 -12.54 -2.18 -5.68
N LEU A 33 -13.03 -1.96 -4.45
CA LEU A 33 -13.57 -3.04 -3.59
C LEU A 33 -14.74 -3.76 -4.27
N LEU A 34 -15.68 -3.00 -4.87
CA LEU A 34 -16.83 -3.58 -5.60
C LEU A 34 -16.40 -4.32 -6.87
N GLN A 35 -15.44 -3.77 -7.63
CA GLN A 35 -14.85 -4.43 -8.80
C GLN A 35 -14.10 -5.71 -8.43
N SER A 36 -13.63 -5.80 -7.19
CA SER A 36 -12.90 -6.95 -6.67
C SER A 36 -13.78 -8.04 -6.07
N GLY A 37 -15.12 -7.89 -6.08
CA GLY A 37 -15.99 -8.93 -5.52
C GLY A 37 -15.85 -9.12 -4.01
N VAL A 38 -15.59 -8.02 -3.28
CA VAL A 38 -15.56 -8.04 -1.81
C VAL A 38 -16.89 -8.55 -1.26
N SER A 39 -16.84 -9.47 -0.30
CA SER A 39 -18.02 -10.08 0.32
C SER A 39 -18.48 -9.35 1.57
N TYR A 40 -17.54 -8.75 2.30
CA TYR A 40 -17.84 -7.94 3.46
C TYR A 40 -16.77 -6.90 3.73
N VAL A 41 -17.20 -5.78 4.32
CA VAL A 41 -16.33 -4.69 4.75
C VAL A 41 -16.66 -4.32 6.18
N SER A 42 -15.67 -4.35 7.06
CA SER A 42 -15.76 -3.82 8.42
C SER A 42 -14.92 -2.55 8.54
N GLY A 43 -15.21 -1.70 9.51
CA GLY A 43 -14.29 -0.60 9.78
C GLY A 43 -14.68 0.28 10.95
N TYR A 44 -13.71 1.06 11.40
CA TYR A 44 -13.85 2.03 12.47
C TYR A 44 -13.37 3.39 11.99
N GLN A 45 -14.11 4.44 12.36
CA GLN A 45 -13.84 5.79 11.87
C GLN A 45 -12.49 6.31 12.37
N GLY A 46 -11.70 6.86 11.46
CA GLY A 46 -10.48 7.58 11.80
C GLY A 46 -9.82 8.22 10.58
N ALA A 47 -9.41 9.48 10.70
CA ALA A 47 -8.73 10.21 9.63
C ALA A 47 -7.37 9.56 9.30
N PRO A 48 -6.90 9.57 8.05
CA PRO A 48 -7.50 10.21 6.86
C PRO A 48 -8.56 9.37 6.13
N VAL A 49 -8.79 8.12 6.56
CA VAL A 49 -9.73 7.20 5.89
C VAL A 49 -11.16 7.26 6.46
N SER A 50 -11.49 8.24 7.29
CA SER A 50 -12.82 8.37 7.92
C SER A 50 -13.94 8.43 6.89
N HIS A 51 -13.72 9.15 5.78
CA HIS A 51 -14.69 9.25 4.69
C HIS A 51 -14.95 7.91 3.99
N LEU A 52 -14.08 6.90 4.10
CA LEU A 52 -14.34 5.59 3.52
C LEU A 52 -15.55 4.92 4.18
N ILE A 53 -15.67 5.06 5.51
CA ILE A 53 -16.81 4.56 6.28
C ILE A 53 -18.09 5.28 5.87
N ASP A 54 -18.04 6.61 5.73
CA ASP A 54 -19.18 7.43 5.33
C ASP A 54 -19.65 7.05 3.92
N VAL A 55 -18.71 6.85 2.98
CA VAL A 55 -19.00 6.39 1.62
C VAL A 55 -19.64 5.01 1.62
N LEU A 56 -19.12 4.05 2.40
CA LEU A 56 -19.69 2.70 2.50
C LEU A 56 -21.09 2.72 3.10
N ALA A 57 -21.33 3.56 4.11
CA ALA A 57 -22.64 3.75 4.71
C ALA A 57 -23.66 4.33 3.71
N ASP A 58 -23.29 5.41 3.00
CA ASP A 58 -24.15 6.02 1.97
C ASP A 58 -24.31 5.10 0.73
N ALA A 59 -23.40 4.15 0.51
CA ALA A 59 -23.45 3.16 -0.58
C ALA A 59 -24.24 1.89 -0.25
N ASN A 60 -24.94 1.83 0.89
CA ASN A 60 -25.63 0.63 1.35
C ASN A 60 -26.53 -0.03 0.27
N ASP A 61 -27.27 0.75 -0.53
CA ASP A 61 -28.12 0.18 -1.59
C ASP A 61 -27.30 -0.56 -2.66
N VAL A 62 -26.15 0.00 -3.06
CA VAL A 62 -25.23 -0.62 -4.02
C VAL A 62 -24.63 -1.91 -3.43
N LEU A 63 -24.29 -1.88 -2.15
CA LEU A 63 -23.74 -3.04 -1.43
C LEU A 63 -24.77 -4.17 -1.33
N GLN A 64 -26.02 -3.85 -1.01
CA GLN A 64 -27.09 -4.83 -0.88
C GLN A 64 -27.44 -5.51 -2.22
N ASP A 65 -27.47 -4.76 -3.33
CA ASP A 65 -27.66 -5.31 -4.68
C ASP A 65 -26.61 -6.40 -4.98
N LEU A 66 -25.38 -6.17 -4.54
CA LEU A 66 -24.25 -7.08 -4.72
C LEU A 66 -24.15 -8.15 -3.62
N GLY A 67 -24.99 -8.10 -2.58
CA GLY A 67 -24.94 -9.05 -1.45
C GLY A 67 -23.76 -8.85 -0.52
N ILE A 68 -23.21 -7.63 -0.45
CA ILE A 68 -22.04 -7.27 0.35
C ILE A 68 -22.50 -6.79 1.73
N ARG A 69 -21.90 -7.34 2.80
CA ARG A 69 -22.16 -6.87 4.17
C ARG A 69 -21.21 -5.74 4.53
N PHE A 70 -21.74 -4.59 4.95
CA PHE A 70 -20.96 -3.54 5.60
C PHE A 70 -21.29 -3.46 7.09
N GLU A 71 -20.27 -3.28 7.92
CA GLU A 71 -20.40 -3.15 9.37
C GLU A 71 -19.47 -2.07 9.94
N ALA A 72 -20.07 -1.01 10.49
CA ALA A 72 -19.38 -0.06 11.35
C ALA A 72 -19.09 -0.74 12.70
N SER A 73 -17.81 -1.00 12.97
CA SER A 73 -17.34 -1.73 14.15
C SER A 73 -17.25 -0.82 15.36
N ALA A 74 -17.24 -1.40 16.57
CA ALA A 74 -17.11 -0.65 17.81
C ALA A 74 -15.68 -0.11 18.08
N ASN A 75 -14.66 -0.74 17.48
CA ASN A 75 -13.26 -0.35 17.51
C ASN A 75 -12.47 -1.06 16.39
N GLU A 76 -11.20 -0.72 16.24
CA GLU A 76 -10.30 -1.26 15.22
C GLU A 76 -10.01 -2.76 15.41
N ALA A 77 -9.97 -3.24 16.65
CA ALA A 77 -9.78 -4.66 16.94
C ALA A 77 -10.96 -5.51 16.43
N ALA A 78 -12.19 -5.06 16.64
CA ALA A 78 -13.39 -5.69 16.11
C ALA A 78 -13.42 -5.63 14.57
N ALA A 79 -13.05 -4.49 13.99
CA ALA A 79 -12.94 -4.35 12.54
C ALA A 79 -11.95 -5.37 11.95
N ALA A 80 -10.74 -5.46 12.50
CA ALA A 80 -9.73 -6.41 12.06
C ALA A 80 -10.14 -7.87 12.31
N ALA A 81 -10.77 -8.17 13.44
CA ALA A 81 -11.22 -9.53 13.78
C ALA A 81 -12.28 -10.07 12.82
N ALA A 82 -13.10 -9.21 12.19
CA ALA A 82 -14.04 -9.63 11.16
C ALA A 82 -13.36 -10.31 9.95
N LEU A 83 -12.08 -10.00 9.69
CA LEU A 83 -11.30 -10.67 8.64
C LEU A 83 -11.06 -12.17 8.92
N ALA A 84 -11.33 -12.65 10.13
CA ALA A 84 -11.23 -14.07 10.46
C ALA A 84 -12.17 -14.96 9.62
N ALA A 85 -13.25 -14.42 9.04
CA ALA A 85 -14.09 -15.17 8.12
C ALA A 85 -13.33 -15.59 6.84
N SER A 86 -12.38 -14.78 6.35
CA SER A 86 -11.52 -15.13 5.21
C SER A 86 -10.50 -16.23 5.51
N ILE A 87 -10.34 -16.67 6.77
CA ILE A 87 -9.43 -17.76 7.14
C ILE A 87 -9.91 -19.09 6.56
N ASN A 88 -11.17 -19.45 6.82
CA ASN A 88 -11.72 -20.77 6.49
C ASN A 88 -12.59 -20.77 5.22
N TYR A 89 -12.96 -19.59 4.72
CA TYR A 89 -13.85 -19.46 3.58
C TYR A 89 -13.19 -18.64 2.46
N PRO A 90 -13.52 -18.91 1.19
CA PRO A 90 -13.06 -18.12 0.05
C PRO A 90 -13.82 -16.79 -0.06
N LEU A 91 -13.93 -16.07 1.05
CA LEU A 91 -14.58 -14.76 1.15
C LEU A 91 -13.53 -13.66 1.02
N ARG A 92 -13.76 -12.70 0.12
CA ARG A 92 -12.95 -11.49 0.08
C ARG A 92 -13.42 -10.53 1.18
N GLY A 93 -12.58 -10.25 2.17
CA GLY A 93 -12.89 -9.37 3.30
C GLY A 93 -12.04 -8.12 3.29
N ALA A 94 -12.62 -6.97 3.62
CA ALA A 94 -11.86 -5.75 3.87
C ALA A 94 -12.12 -5.19 5.28
N ALA A 95 -11.08 -4.64 5.91
CA ALA A 95 -11.19 -3.88 7.14
C ALA A 95 -10.55 -2.50 6.96
N THR A 96 -11.13 -1.43 7.50
CA THR A 96 -10.53 -0.08 7.42
C THR A 96 -10.51 0.65 8.76
N PHE A 97 -9.40 1.33 9.05
CA PHE A 97 -9.23 2.17 10.23
C PHE A 97 -8.01 3.10 10.11
N LYS A 98 -7.88 4.05 11.04
CA LYS A 98 -6.71 4.94 11.13
C LYS A 98 -5.47 4.17 11.60
N ALA A 99 -4.35 4.43 10.95
CA ALA A 99 -3.03 4.09 11.47
C ALA A 99 -2.36 5.31 12.13
N THR A 100 -1.39 5.10 13.04
CA THR A 100 -0.92 3.82 13.59
C THR A 100 -1.65 3.40 14.87
N VAL A 101 -2.32 4.33 15.56
CA VAL A 101 -3.01 4.04 16.83
C VAL A 101 -4.08 2.96 16.68
N GLY A 102 -4.83 2.97 15.57
CA GLY A 102 -5.80 1.91 15.30
C GLY A 102 -5.14 0.57 15.01
N THR A 103 -3.97 0.57 14.35
CA THR A 103 -3.14 -0.62 14.14
C THR A 103 -2.60 -1.18 15.48
N ASN A 104 -2.26 -0.30 16.43
CA ASN A 104 -1.92 -0.71 17.80
C ASN A 104 -3.09 -1.45 18.47
N VAL A 105 -4.30 -0.87 18.43
CA VAL A 105 -5.53 -1.47 18.97
C VAL A 105 -5.85 -2.80 18.29
N ALA A 106 -5.70 -2.88 16.96
CA ALA A 106 -5.99 -4.07 16.17
C ALA A 106 -4.89 -5.14 16.18
N SER A 107 -3.74 -4.88 16.82
CA SER A 107 -2.51 -5.65 16.61
C SER A 107 -2.62 -7.14 16.96
N ASP A 108 -3.42 -7.51 17.97
CA ASP A 108 -3.67 -8.90 18.35
C ASP A 108 -4.50 -9.65 17.28
N ALA A 109 -5.59 -9.03 16.81
CA ALA A 109 -6.42 -9.59 15.75
C ALA A 109 -5.62 -9.77 14.45
N LEU A 110 -4.78 -8.78 14.10
CA LEU A 110 -3.90 -8.84 12.93
C LEU A 110 -2.83 -9.93 13.05
N ALA A 111 -2.24 -10.10 14.23
CA ALA A 111 -1.25 -11.16 14.47
C ALA A 111 -1.87 -12.56 14.32
N ASN A 112 -3.07 -12.76 14.87
CA ASN A 112 -3.81 -14.02 14.73
C ASN A 112 -4.19 -14.30 13.26
N LEU A 113 -4.78 -13.32 12.57
CA LEU A 113 -5.11 -13.42 11.14
C LEU A 113 -3.90 -13.80 10.30
N ALA A 114 -2.79 -13.09 10.49
CA ALA A 114 -1.57 -13.33 9.74
C ALA A 114 -0.93 -14.68 10.11
N SER A 115 -1.02 -15.14 11.35
CA SER A 115 -0.57 -16.47 11.79
C SER A 115 -1.35 -17.57 11.07
N SER A 116 -2.68 -17.56 11.19
CA SER A 116 -3.55 -18.52 10.52
C SER A 116 -3.35 -18.54 9.01
N GLY A 117 -3.12 -17.36 8.41
CA GLY A 117 -3.24 -17.17 6.96
C GLY A 117 -4.70 -17.09 6.54
N VAL A 118 -4.93 -16.77 5.27
CA VAL A 118 -6.27 -16.60 4.73
C VAL A 118 -6.48 -17.45 3.48
N THR A 119 -7.69 -17.98 3.33
CA THR A 119 -8.13 -18.74 2.16
C THR A 119 -8.78 -17.81 1.14
N GLY A 120 -9.68 -16.93 1.61
CA GLY A 120 -10.18 -15.81 0.81
C GLY A 120 -9.24 -14.60 0.93
N GLY A 121 -9.27 -13.69 -0.05
CA GLY A 121 -8.43 -12.50 0.02
C GLY A 121 -8.82 -11.57 1.18
N ALA A 122 -7.86 -11.10 1.96
CA ALA A 122 -8.09 -10.19 3.08
C ALA A 122 -7.28 -8.89 2.90
N LEU A 123 -7.98 -7.76 2.86
CA LEU A 123 -7.38 -6.44 2.67
C LEU A 123 -7.59 -5.56 3.92
N ILE A 124 -6.52 -5.00 4.45
CA ILE A 124 -6.53 -4.10 5.62
C ILE A 124 -6.16 -2.71 5.11
N ILE A 125 -7.14 -1.83 4.98
CA ILE A 125 -6.95 -0.47 4.48
C ILE A 125 -6.63 0.42 5.68
N VAL A 126 -5.40 0.93 5.73
CA VAL A 126 -4.96 1.80 6.84
C VAL A 126 -4.73 3.21 6.34
N GLY A 127 -5.33 4.18 7.04
CA GLY A 127 -5.05 5.58 6.82
C GLY A 127 -3.79 5.99 7.56
N GLU A 128 -2.67 6.12 6.88
CA GLU A 128 -1.39 6.56 7.46
C GLU A 128 -1.23 8.08 7.27
N ASP A 129 -0.80 8.79 8.29
CA ASP A 129 -0.62 10.24 8.25
C ASP A 129 0.61 10.70 9.03
N TYR A 130 1.69 9.94 8.88
CA TYR A 130 3.01 10.32 9.37
C TYR A 130 3.35 11.72 8.85
N GLY A 131 3.63 12.65 9.75
CA GLY A 131 4.01 14.02 9.46
C GLY A 131 2.87 14.95 9.03
N GLU A 132 1.75 14.44 8.52
CA GLU A 132 0.70 15.24 7.87
C GLU A 132 -0.40 15.80 8.82
N GLY A 133 -0.12 15.88 10.13
CA GLY A 133 -0.86 16.73 11.07
C GLY A 133 -2.21 16.24 11.61
N SER A 134 -2.82 15.18 11.06
CA SER A 134 -4.05 14.57 11.62
C SER A 134 -3.81 13.44 12.63
N SER A 135 -2.54 13.14 12.93
CA SER A 135 -2.14 12.02 13.77
C SER A 135 -1.69 12.46 15.15
N ILE A 136 -2.02 11.65 16.15
CA ILE A 136 -1.67 11.89 17.56
C ILE A 136 -0.21 11.47 17.80
N MET A 137 0.23 10.35 17.21
CA MET A 137 1.55 9.76 17.39
C MET A 137 2.24 9.59 16.04
N GLN A 138 3.51 9.95 15.96
CA GLN A 138 4.31 9.90 14.73
C GLN A 138 5.03 8.54 14.63
N GLU A 139 4.29 7.50 14.30
CA GLU A 139 4.75 6.12 14.09
C GLU A 139 4.32 5.60 12.71
N ARG A 140 4.84 4.44 12.30
CA ARG A 140 4.57 3.85 10.97
C ARG A 140 3.88 2.50 11.05
N SER A 141 2.96 2.23 10.14
CA SER A 141 2.31 0.92 10.00
C SER A 141 3.26 -0.17 9.50
N HIS A 142 4.35 0.23 8.86
CA HIS A 142 5.39 -0.67 8.35
C HIS A 142 5.90 -1.66 9.41
N ALA A 143 6.09 -1.21 10.66
CA ALA A 143 6.53 -2.09 11.74
C ALA A 143 5.54 -3.22 12.04
N PHE A 144 4.24 -2.98 11.91
CA PHE A 144 3.21 -4.02 12.10
C PHE A 144 3.19 -5.02 10.95
N ALA A 145 3.34 -4.53 9.71
CA ALA A 145 3.47 -5.38 8.53
C ALA A 145 4.64 -6.36 8.69
N MET A 146 5.82 -5.86 9.08
CA MET A 146 6.99 -6.68 9.34
C MET A 146 6.81 -7.63 10.52
N LYS A 147 6.30 -7.14 11.66
CA LYS A 147 6.08 -7.94 12.87
C LYS A 147 5.17 -9.14 12.60
N SER A 148 4.07 -8.93 11.89
CA SER A 148 3.05 -9.97 11.68
C SER A 148 3.22 -10.76 10.38
N GLN A 149 4.15 -10.35 9.52
CA GLN A 149 4.32 -10.81 8.14
C GLN A 149 3.04 -10.63 7.31
N ILE A 150 2.57 -9.38 7.23
CA ILE A 150 1.45 -8.92 6.41
C ILE A 150 2.04 -8.13 5.24
N TRP A 151 1.63 -8.39 4.00
CA TRP A 151 2.20 -7.67 2.86
C TRP A 151 1.72 -6.23 2.83
N LEU A 152 2.61 -5.27 2.62
CA LEU A 152 2.32 -3.85 2.66
C LEU A 152 2.40 -3.23 1.27
N LEU A 153 1.28 -2.66 0.84
CA LEU A 153 1.15 -1.87 -0.37
C LEU A 153 1.14 -0.38 -0.01
N ASP A 154 1.95 0.42 -0.70
CA ASP A 154 1.99 1.89 -0.58
C ASP A 154 1.97 2.48 -2.00
N PRO A 155 0.81 2.43 -2.69
CA PRO A 155 0.73 2.77 -4.11
C PRO A 155 1.01 4.25 -4.36
N ARG A 156 1.46 4.56 -5.59
CA ARG A 156 1.54 5.95 -6.06
C ARG A 156 0.22 6.71 -5.82
N PRO A 157 0.25 7.98 -5.37
CA PRO A 157 -0.95 8.79 -5.16
C PRO A 157 -1.62 9.24 -6.48
N ASN A 158 -2.20 8.29 -7.21
CA ASN A 158 -3.08 8.49 -8.36
C ASN A 158 -4.14 7.38 -8.41
N LEU A 159 -5.31 7.66 -8.98
CA LEU A 159 -6.43 6.71 -8.94
C LEU A 159 -6.12 5.36 -9.62
N PRO A 160 -5.51 5.29 -10.82
CA PRO A 160 -5.20 4.02 -11.44
C PRO A 160 -4.32 3.10 -10.57
N SER A 161 -3.31 3.66 -9.89
CA SER A 161 -2.42 2.89 -9.02
C SER A 161 -3.12 2.43 -7.74
N ILE A 162 -3.94 3.29 -7.14
CA ILE A 162 -4.73 2.95 -5.94
C ILE A 162 -5.75 1.85 -6.25
N VAL A 163 -6.50 1.98 -7.35
CA VAL A 163 -7.49 0.97 -7.79
C VAL A 163 -6.79 -0.35 -8.09
N ARG A 164 -5.68 -0.32 -8.84
CA ARG A 164 -4.89 -1.51 -9.12
C ARG A 164 -4.35 -2.16 -7.85
N ALA A 165 -3.93 -1.39 -6.84
CA ALA A 165 -3.45 -1.91 -5.58
C ALA A 165 -4.54 -2.62 -4.76
N VAL A 166 -5.78 -2.14 -4.80
CA VAL A 166 -6.93 -2.87 -4.21
C VAL A 166 -7.19 -4.18 -4.94
N GLU A 167 -7.30 -4.15 -6.27
CA GLU A 167 -7.58 -5.34 -7.08
C GLU A 167 -6.48 -6.40 -6.92
N LYS A 168 -5.21 -5.98 -7.08
CA LYS A 168 -4.06 -6.87 -6.91
C LYS A 168 -3.78 -7.22 -5.46
N GLY A 169 -4.23 -6.43 -4.50
CA GLY A 169 -4.12 -6.75 -3.07
C GLY A 169 -4.93 -8.00 -2.71
N PHE A 170 -6.17 -8.11 -3.20
CA PHE A 170 -6.95 -9.34 -3.02
C PHE A 170 -6.32 -10.55 -3.71
N GLU A 171 -5.90 -10.39 -4.98
CA GLU A 171 -5.27 -11.47 -5.73
C GLU A 171 -3.95 -11.93 -5.07
N LEU A 172 -3.10 -10.99 -4.61
CA LEU A 172 -1.88 -11.27 -3.87
C LEU A 172 -2.18 -12.02 -2.57
N SER A 173 -3.23 -11.59 -1.87
CA SER A 173 -3.64 -12.22 -0.62
C SER A 173 -4.02 -13.68 -0.81
N GLU A 174 -4.79 -13.97 -1.86
CA GLU A 174 -5.22 -15.32 -2.23
C GLU A 174 -4.06 -16.17 -2.74
N ALA A 175 -3.22 -15.63 -3.62
CA ALA A 175 -2.08 -16.34 -4.19
C ALA A 175 -1.02 -16.72 -3.15
N SER A 176 -0.92 -15.97 -2.06
CA SER A 176 0.06 -16.18 -0.99
C SER A 176 -0.54 -16.64 0.34
N ASN A 177 -1.86 -16.84 0.42
CA ASN A 177 -2.60 -17.14 1.65
C ASN A 177 -2.28 -16.21 2.84
N THR A 178 -2.00 -14.94 2.58
CA THR A 178 -1.58 -13.96 3.60
C THR A 178 -2.41 -12.68 3.47
N PRO A 179 -2.86 -12.07 4.58
CA PRO A 179 -3.53 -10.78 4.50
C PRO A 179 -2.60 -9.69 3.93
N VAL A 180 -3.20 -8.70 3.28
CA VAL A 180 -2.50 -7.56 2.67
C VAL A 180 -2.96 -6.27 3.35
N MET A 181 -2.02 -5.41 3.70
CA MET A 181 -2.25 -4.07 4.19
C MET A 181 -2.08 -3.08 3.03
N LEU A 182 -3.09 -2.26 2.80
CA LEU A 182 -3.04 -1.13 1.87
C LEU A 182 -2.89 0.15 2.67
N GLU A 183 -1.71 0.75 2.60
CA GLU A 183 -1.40 2.04 3.19
C GLU A 183 -1.93 3.16 2.29
N LEU A 184 -2.78 4.03 2.85
CA LEU A 184 -3.26 5.23 2.19
C LEU A 184 -2.85 6.46 2.99
N ARG A 185 -1.91 7.23 2.43
CA ARG A 185 -1.51 8.53 2.97
C ARG A 185 -2.62 9.57 2.79
N ILE A 186 -2.59 10.67 3.55
CA ILE A 186 -3.58 11.76 3.43
C ILE A 186 -3.74 12.21 1.97
N ARG A 187 -2.63 12.47 1.27
CA ARG A 187 -2.66 12.90 -0.14
C ARG A 187 -3.31 11.86 -1.04
N ALA A 188 -3.07 10.56 -0.80
CA ALA A 188 -3.72 9.49 -1.57
C ALA A 188 -5.22 9.38 -1.27
N CYS A 189 -5.64 9.65 -0.03
CA CYS A 189 -7.06 9.66 0.33
C CYS A 189 -7.85 10.77 -0.38
N HIS A 190 -7.23 11.95 -0.53
CA HIS A 190 -7.86 13.15 -1.09
C HIS A 190 -7.46 13.48 -2.53
N VAL A 191 -6.62 12.67 -3.17
CA VAL A 191 -6.24 12.90 -4.57
C VAL A 191 -7.49 12.81 -5.45
N TYR A 192 -7.62 13.76 -6.38
CA TYR A 192 -8.68 13.75 -7.38
C TYR A 192 -8.11 13.32 -8.72
N GLY A 193 -8.79 12.42 -9.41
CA GLY A 193 -8.32 11.93 -10.71
C GLY A 193 -9.39 11.17 -11.47
N THR A 194 -8.94 10.41 -12.47
CA THR A 194 -9.79 9.55 -13.28
C THR A 194 -9.18 8.16 -13.47
N PHE A 195 -10.03 7.17 -13.75
CA PHE A 195 -9.64 5.86 -14.25
C PHE A 195 -10.81 5.23 -15.03
N THR A 196 -10.53 4.26 -15.90
CA THR A 196 -11.58 3.49 -16.58
C THR A 196 -12.12 2.42 -15.65
N ALA A 197 -13.42 2.49 -15.35
CA ALA A 197 -14.09 1.56 -14.47
C ALA A 197 -14.22 0.16 -15.10
N ARG A 198 -14.35 -0.84 -14.21
CA ARG A 198 -14.74 -2.21 -14.53
C ARG A 198 -16.10 -2.48 -13.91
N ASP A 199 -16.79 -3.52 -14.39
CA ASP A 199 -18.04 -3.96 -13.79
C ASP A 199 -17.84 -4.34 -12.32
N ASN A 200 -18.83 -4.01 -11.49
CA ASN A 200 -18.87 -4.53 -10.13
C ASN A 200 -19.10 -6.04 -10.17
N VAL A 201 -18.39 -6.77 -9.32
CA VAL A 201 -18.46 -8.22 -9.26
C VAL A 201 -19.22 -8.62 -8.00
N ARG A 202 -20.24 -9.46 -8.14
CA ARG A 202 -20.88 -10.10 -6.98
C ARG A 202 -19.94 -11.17 -6.43
N PRO A 203 -19.79 -11.32 -5.09
CA PRO A 203 -18.99 -12.40 -4.51
C PRO A 203 -19.41 -13.78 -5.02
N ALA A 204 -18.44 -14.61 -5.39
CA ALA A 204 -18.69 -15.98 -5.82
C ALA A 204 -19.13 -16.89 -4.66
N PHE A 205 -18.72 -16.55 -3.44
CA PHE A 205 -19.12 -17.18 -2.19
C PHE A 205 -19.60 -16.07 -1.24
N THR A 206 -20.77 -16.24 -0.64
CA THR A 206 -21.40 -15.21 0.21
C THR A 206 -21.31 -15.59 1.70
N LEU A 207 -21.54 -14.61 2.58
CA LEU A 207 -21.64 -14.90 4.02
C LEU A 207 -22.80 -15.84 4.34
N LYS A 208 -23.87 -15.83 3.54
CA LYS A 208 -24.97 -16.77 3.70
C LYS A 208 -24.51 -18.19 3.41
N ASP A 209 -23.74 -18.40 2.35
CA ASP A 209 -23.20 -19.73 2.01
C ASP A 209 -22.30 -20.28 3.13
N ALA A 210 -21.51 -19.41 3.76
CA ALA A 210 -20.67 -19.75 4.92
C ALA A 210 -21.49 -20.19 6.14
N LEU A 211 -22.62 -19.50 6.41
CA LEU A 211 -23.52 -19.83 7.51
C LEU A 211 -24.28 -21.12 7.26
N ASP A 212 -24.73 -21.34 6.02
CA ASP A 212 -25.46 -22.54 5.61
C ASP A 212 -24.53 -23.77 5.53
N ASN A 213 -23.22 -23.56 5.28
CA ASN A 213 -22.22 -24.62 5.12
C ASN A 213 -20.94 -24.32 5.93
N PRO A 214 -20.98 -24.44 7.27
CA PRO A 214 -19.85 -24.06 8.10
C PRO A 214 -18.64 -24.99 7.91
N LEU A 215 -17.48 -24.40 7.61
CA LEU A 215 -16.18 -25.07 7.52
C LEU A 215 -15.34 -24.72 8.75
N ARG A 216 -14.59 -25.71 9.25
CA ARG A 216 -13.69 -25.53 10.39
C ARG A 216 -12.39 -26.28 10.21
N GLU A 217 -11.35 -25.55 9.87
CA GLU A 217 -9.98 -26.07 9.83
C GLU A 217 -9.27 -25.81 11.17
N THR A 218 -9.21 -26.81 12.04
CA THR A 218 -8.65 -26.64 13.40
C THR A 218 -7.15 -26.33 13.39
N ASN A 219 -6.42 -26.73 12.36
CA ASN A 219 -5.01 -26.39 12.15
C ASN A 219 -4.79 -24.91 11.81
N ARG A 220 -5.83 -24.16 11.45
CA ARG A 220 -5.77 -22.69 11.28
C ARG A 220 -5.95 -21.94 12.60
N ILE A 221 -6.31 -22.62 13.69
CA ILE A 221 -6.38 -22.00 15.01
C ILE A 221 -4.95 -21.78 15.53
N VAL A 222 -4.67 -20.59 16.07
CA VAL A 222 -3.32 -20.20 16.53
C VAL A 222 -3.05 -20.78 17.92
N LEU A 223 -2.88 -22.10 17.98
CA LEU A 223 -2.53 -22.83 19.19
C LEU A 223 -1.43 -23.86 18.89
N PRO A 224 -0.51 -24.13 19.82
CA PRO A 224 0.44 -25.24 19.66
C PRO A 224 -0.28 -26.58 19.49
N PRO A 225 0.21 -27.48 18.61
CA PRO A 225 1.42 -27.36 17.81
C PRO A 225 1.24 -26.64 16.46
N ALA A 226 0.02 -26.26 16.09
CA ALA A 226 -0.29 -25.67 14.79
C ALA A 226 0.41 -24.32 14.54
N SER A 227 0.60 -23.51 15.59
CA SER A 227 1.33 -22.23 15.51
C SER A 227 2.74 -22.35 14.93
N TYR A 228 3.48 -23.42 15.27
CA TYR A 228 4.83 -23.66 14.70
C TYR A 228 4.79 -24.07 13.23
N ALA A 229 3.77 -24.85 12.84
CA ALA A 229 3.57 -25.20 11.44
C ALA A 229 3.18 -23.98 10.60
N GLN A 230 2.33 -23.11 11.15
CA GLN A 230 1.93 -21.84 10.55
C GLN A 230 3.13 -20.91 10.34
N GLU A 231 4.01 -20.76 11.34
CA GLU A 231 5.25 -19.97 11.23
C GLU A 231 6.11 -20.43 10.06
N ARG A 232 6.36 -21.75 9.97
CA ARG A 232 7.12 -22.34 8.85
C ARG A 232 6.42 -22.12 7.52
N GLU A 233 5.10 -22.28 7.46
CA GLU A 233 4.30 -22.01 6.26
C GLU A 233 4.49 -20.57 5.78
N LYS A 234 4.56 -19.58 6.69
CA LYS A 234 4.81 -18.17 6.32
C LYS A 234 6.07 -18.00 5.49
N VAL A 235 7.16 -18.64 5.92
CA VAL A 235 8.48 -18.48 5.34
C VAL A 235 8.69 -19.39 4.13
N GLU A 236 8.31 -20.66 4.24
CA GLU A 236 8.62 -21.67 3.22
C GLU A 236 7.65 -21.62 2.03
N LYS A 237 6.42 -21.12 2.22
CA LYS A 237 5.37 -21.14 1.18
C LYS A 237 4.85 -19.76 0.84
N ARG A 238 4.36 -19.02 1.82
CA ARG A 238 3.61 -17.78 1.60
C ARG A 238 4.49 -16.64 1.10
N TRP A 239 5.65 -16.44 1.74
CA TRP A 239 6.61 -15.41 1.33
C TRP A 239 7.13 -15.62 -0.11
N PRO A 240 7.61 -16.81 -0.53
CA PRO A 240 7.98 -17.05 -1.92
C PRO A 240 6.83 -16.85 -2.90
N ALA A 241 5.60 -17.23 -2.52
CA ALA A 241 4.42 -17.01 -3.37
C ALA A 241 4.13 -15.52 -3.57
N ALA A 242 4.23 -14.72 -2.51
CA ALA A 242 4.07 -13.27 -2.59
C ALA A 242 5.13 -12.63 -3.49
N VAL A 243 6.41 -12.98 -3.31
CA VAL A 243 7.52 -12.49 -4.14
C VAL A 243 7.28 -12.81 -5.62
N ARG A 244 6.91 -14.06 -5.96
CA ARG A 244 6.60 -14.45 -7.34
C ARG A 244 5.44 -13.65 -7.91
N PHE A 245 4.34 -13.53 -7.16
CA PHE A 245 3.17 -12.76 -7.59
C PHE A 245 3.52 -11.31 -7.88
N VAL A 246 4.27 -10.66 -7.00
CA VAL A 246 4.69 -9.25 -7.15
C VAL A 246 5.50 -9.05 -8.44
N GLN A 247 6.42 -9.97 -8.72
CA GLN A 247 7.27 -9.95 -9.92
C GLN A 247 6.48 -10.21 -11.21
N GLU A 248 5.68 -11.28 -11.22
CA GLU A 248 4.90 -11.69 -12.40
C GLU A 248 3.89 -10.61 -12.79
N HIS A 249 3.26 -9.96 -11.81
CA HIS A 249 2.31 -8.89 -12.04
C HIS A 249 2.93 -7.50 -12.14
N LYS A 250 4.26 -7.36 -11.97
CA LYS A 250 4.99 -6.08 -12.03
C LYS A 250 4.32 -5.02 -11.16
N LEU A 251 4.16 -5.30 -9.86
CA LEU A 251 3.46 -4.36 -8.98
C LEU A 251 4.31 -3.12 -8.68
N ASN A 252 5.62 -3.29 -8.54
CA ASN A 252 6.58 -2.17 -8.48
C ASN A 252 6.83 -1.60 -9.87
N GLU A 253 7.20 -0.33 -9.93
CA GLU A 253 7.39 0.41 -11.18
C GLU A 253 8.85 0.84 -11.36
N LEU A 254 9.33 0.79 -12.60
CA LEU A 254 10.64 1.29 -13.00
C LEU A 254 10.42 2.39 -14.03
N PHE A 255 11.00 3.55 -13.77
CA PHE A 255 11.07 4.66 -14.71
C PHE A 255 12.53 4.82 -15.12
N ASP A 256 12.76 4.87 -16.43
CA ASP A 256 14.10 5.08 -16.97
C ASP A 256 14.56 6.53 -16.78
N GLY A 257 15.82 6.79 -17.08
CA GLY A 257 16.41 8.13 -17.03
C GLY A 257 17.83 8.11 -17.57
N ASP A 258 18.27 9.25 -18.12
CA ASP A 258 19.57 9.38 -18.78
C ASP A 258 20.76 9.26 -17.82
N ALA A 259 20.57 9.57 -16.54
CA ALA A 259 21.59 9.47 -15.49
C ALA A 259 21.72 8.02 -14.97
N GLY A 260 22.02 7.08 -15.86
CA GLY A 260 22.06 5.64 -15.58
C GLY A 260 23.05 5.19 -14.50
N ASP A 261 24.04 6.01 -14.13
CA ASP A 261 25.03 5.72 -13.10
C ASP A 261 24.61 6.10 -11.66
N ILE A 262 23.45 6.75 -11.50
CA ILE A 262 22.79 6.96 -10.21
C ILE A 262 21.32 6.51 -10.29
N GLY A 263 20.61 6.51 -9.17
CA GLY A 263 19.19 6.17 -9.16
C GLY A 263 18.50 6.50 -7.84
N MET A 264 17.17 6.40 -7.83
CA MET A 264 16.36 6.64 -6.64
C MET A 264 15.43 5.48 -6.39
N VAL A 265 15.36 5.01 -5.14
CA VAL A 265 14.40 4.00 -4.69
C VAL A 265 13.45 4.67 -3.71
N MET A 266 12.15 4.57 -3.92
CA MET A 266 11.19 5.28 -3.06
C MET A 266 9.93 4.49 -2.79
N GLN A 267 9.32 4.73 -1.64
CA GLN A 267 7.94 4.32 -1.37
C GLN A 267 6.99 4.96 -2.39
N GLY A 268 6.02 4.20 -2.91
CA GLY A 268 5.08 4.69 -3.92
C GLY A 268 4.32 5.94 -3.48
N GLY A 269 3.86 5.99 -2.23
CA GLY A 269 3.21 7.16 -1.64
C GLY A 269 4.04 8.46 -1.69
N MET A 270 5.37 8.37 -1.83
CA MET A 270 6.28 9.53 -1.90
C MET A 270 6.56 10.01 -3.33
N TYR A 271 6.08 9.27 -4.35
CA TYR A 271 6.40 9.51 -5.75
C TYR A 271 6.10 10.94 -6.21
N ASN A 272 4.87 11.44 -5.99
CA ASN A 272 4.47 12.76 -6.48
C ASN A 272 5.34 13.88 -5.87
N THR A 273 5.68 13.78 -4.59
CA THR A 273 6.52 14.79 -3.91
C THR A 273 7.98 14.71 -4.38
N ALA A 274 8.50 13.50 -4.59
CA ALA A 274 9.84 13.30 -5.16
C ALA A 274 9.94 13.84 -6.59
N LEU A 275 8.94 13.55 -7.42
CA LEU A 275 8.90 14.01 -8.81
C LEU A 275 8.78 15.54 -8.89
N ARG A 276 7.92 16.14 -8.06
CA ARG A 276 7.84 17.61 -7.98
C ARG A 276 9.16 18.24 -7.54
N ALA A 277 9.88 17.60 -6.63
CA ALA A 277 11.19 18.07 -6.21
C ALA A 277 12.24 17.97 -7.33
N LEU A 278 12.22 16.91 -8.14
CA LEU A 278 13.05 16.77 -9.33
C LEU A 278 12.73 17.84 -10.38
N GLU A 279 11.45 18.09 -10.64
CA GLU A 279 10.99 19.14 -11.58
C GLU A 279 11.48 20.52 -11.15
N VAL A 280 11.37 20.87 -9.86
CA VAL A 280 11.87 22.15 -9.31
C VAL A 280 13.40 22.28 -9.44
N LEU A 281 14.12 21.16 -9.46
CA LEU A 281 15.57 21.12 -9.70
C LEU A 281 15.93 21.09 -11.20
N GLY A 282 14.95 21.08 -12.11
CA GLY A 282 15.15 20.93 -13.55
C GLY A 282 15.61 19.53 -13.98
N LEU A 283 15.36 18.52 -13.14
CA LEU A 283 15.75 17.12 -13.36
C LEU A 283 14.56 16.22 -13.76
N ALA A 284 13.37 16.81 -13.92
CA ALA A 284 12.22 16.19 -14.53
C ALA A 284 11.44 17.25 -15.32
N ASP A 285 10.73 16.81 -16.35
CA ASP A 285 9.87 17.70 -17.13
C ASP A 285 8.45 17.82 -16.54
N VAL A 286 7.61 18.62 -17.18
CA VAL A 286 6.21 18.85 -16.77
C VAL A 286 5.30 17.62 -16.96
N PHE A 287 5.75 16.62 -17.73
CA PHE A 287 5.04 15.35 -17.94
C PHE A 287 5.45 14.30 -16.91
N GLY A 288 6.49 14.57 -16.12
CA GLY A 288 6.98 13.70 -15.08
C GLY A 288 8.07 12.73 -15.55
N GLU A 289 8.67 12.97 -16.71
CA GLU A 289 9.83 12.21 -17.19
C GLU A 289 11.08 12.67 -16.44
N SER A 290 11.71 11.78 -15.68
CA SER A 290 12.90 12.11 -14.88
C SER A 290 14.19 11.79 -15.61
N GLN A 291 15.19 12.67 -15.46
CA GLN A 291 16.55 12.38 -15.90
C GLN A 291 17.23 11.31 -15.03
N ILE A 292 16.75 11.06 -13.80
CA ILE A 292 17.32 10.07 -12.89
C ILE A 292 16.41 8.84 -12.89
N PRO A 293 16.94 7.62 -13.13
CA PRO A 293 16.15 6.40 -13.05
C PRO A 293 15.48 6.23 -11.68
N LEU A 294 14.20 5.86 -11.67
CA LEU A 294 13.39 5.72 -10.46
C LEU A 294 12.88 4.30 -10.32
N TYR A 295 13.07 3.71 -9.14
CA TYR A 295 12.42 2.46 -8.75
C TYR A 295 11.41 2.72 -7.64
N VAL A 296 10.14 2.54 -7.97
CA VAL A 296 9.00 2.92 -7.14
C VAL A 296 8.38 1.67 -6.52
N LEU A 297 8.49 1.60 -5.19
CA LEU A 297 7.99 0.51 -4.36
C LEU A 297 6.51 0.74 -4.04
N ASN A 298 5.64 0.25 -4.91
CA ASN A 298 4.21 0.12 -4.58
C ASN A 298 3.95 -1.05 -3.62
N VAL A 299 4.90 -1.98 -3.51
CA VAL A 299 4.98 -3.01 -2.48
C VAL A 299 6.22 -2.73 -1.64
N THR A 300 6.01 -2.30 -0.40
CA THR A 300 7.09 -1.92 0.52
C THR A 300 7.48 -3.08 1.44
N TYR A 301 6.61 -4.10 1.56
CA TYR A 301 6.93 -5.36 2.23
C TYR A 301 6.11 -6.51 1.60
N PRO A 302 6.72 -7.59 1.07
CA PRO A 302 8.15 -7.83 1.02
C PRO A 302 8.83 -6.94 -0.03
N LEU A 303 10.11 -6.60 0.19
CA LEU A 303 10.96 -6.09 -0.88
C LEU A 303 11.31 -7.21 -1.86
N ILE A 304 11.57 -6.83 -3.11
CA ILE A 304 11.89 -7.78 -4.18
C ILE A 304 13.39 -7.68 -4.49
N ASP A 305 14.17 -8.56 -3.85
CA ASP A 305 15.63 -8.56 -3.91
C ASP A 305 16.16 -8.52 -5.35
N ALA A 306 15.61 -9.34 -6.24
CA ALA A 306 16.06 -9.42 -7.64
C ALA A 306 15.78 -8.12 -8.43
N GLU A 307 14.71 -7.39 -8.11
CA GLU A 307 14.41 -6.09 -8.73
C GLU A 307 15.38 -5.02 -8.23
N LEU A 308 15.64 -4.99 -6.92
CA LEU A 308 16.61 -4.07 -6.30
C LEU A 308 18.03 -4.31 -6.80
N VAL A 309 18.49 -5.57 -6.83
CA VAL A 309 19.81 -5.94 -7.35
C VAL A 309 19.95 -5.52 -8.81
N ARG A 310 18.95 -5.81 -9.65
CA ARG A 310 18.95 -5.39 -11.06
C ARG A 310 19.00 -3.87 -11.20
N PHE A 311 18.21 -3.14 -10.42
CA PHE A 311 18.19 -1.68 -10.46
C PHE A 311 19.52 -1.07 -10.00
N CYS A 312 20.16 -1.62 -8.97
CA CYS A 312 21.36 -1.04 -8.40
C CYS A 312 22.64 -1.40 -9.17
N THR A 313 22.69 -2.56 -9.83
CA THR A 313 23.89 -3.04 -10.52
C THR A 313 24.41 -2.01 -11.53
N GLY A 314 25.71 -1.68 -11.45
CA GLY A 314 26.36 -0.69 -12.31
C GLY A 314 26.21 0.77 -11.86
N LYS A 315 25.36 1.06 -10.87
CA LYS A 315 25.22 2.41 -10.31
C LYS A 315 26.29 2.70 -9.27
N LYS A 316 26.80 3.93 -9.29
CA LYS A 316 27.70 4.49 -8.27
C LYS A 316 26.99 4.63 -6.94
N ALA A 317 25.77 5.19 -6.96
CA ALA A 317 24.97 5.40 -5.78
C ALA A 317 23.46 5.39 -6.06
N ILE A 318 22.66 5.09 -5.04
CA ILE A 318 21.22 5.31 -5.02
C ILE A 318 20.81 6.16 -3.82
N LEU A 319 19.72 6.91 -3.97
CA LEU A 319 19.02 7.58 -2.87
C LEU A 319 17.76 6.78 -2.50
N VAL A 320 17.67 6.31 -1.26
CA VAL A 320 16.48 5.69 -0.69
C VAL A 320 15.61 6.78 -0.05
N ILE A 321 14.44 7.01 -0.62
CA ILE A 321 13.41 7.91 -0.08
C ILE A 321 12.42 7.08 0.73
N GLU A 322 12.61 7.10 2.04
CA GLU A 322 11.76 6.44 3.03
C GLU A 322 11.33 7.44 4.09
N GLU A 323 10.03 7.68 4.24
CA GLU A 323 9.49 8.62 5.21
C GLU A 323 9.39 7.98 6.60
N GLY A 324 9.81 8.74 7.62
CA GLY A 324 9.73 8.37 9.03
C GLY A 324 10.80 7.40 9.51
N GLN A 325 10.72 7.05 10.79
CA GLN A 325 11.69 6.21 11.51
C GLN A 325 11.06 4.89 11.98
N PRO A 326 11.86 3.82 12.15
CA PRO A 326 13.21 3.62 11.59
C PRO A 326 13.21 3.49 10.06
N GLU A 327 14.40 3.53 9.47
CA GLU A 327 14.67 3.35 8.03
C GLU A 327 14.70 1.87 7.60
N PHE A 328 13.55 1.19 7.71
CA PHE A 328 13.40 -0.23 7.40
C PHE A 328 13.82 -0.59 5.97
N ILE A 329 13.42 0.21 4.98
CA ILE A 329 13.73 -0.03 3.57
C ILE A 329 15.22 0.19 3.33
N GLU A 330 15.80 1.28 3.84
CA GLU A 330 17.23 1.55 3.68
C GLU A 330 18.11 0.44 4.28
N GLN A 331 17.77 -0.04 5.48
CA GLN A 331 18.48 -1.16 6.14
C GLN A 331 18.34 -2.46 5.34
N ALA A 332 17.15 -2.74 4.81
CA ALA A 332 16.89 -3.93 4.01
C ALA A 332 17.63 -3.89 2.67
N VAL A 333 17.61 -2.75 1.97
CA VAL A 333 18.35 -2.55 0.71
C VAL A 333 19.85 -2.72 0.93
N ASN A 334 20.40 -2.20 2.04
CA ASN A 334 21.80 -2.47 2.42
C ASN A 334 22.08 -3.97 2.54
N THR A 335 21.22 -4.69 3.26
CA THR A 335 21.38 -6.14 3.44
C THR A 335 21.30 -6.90 2.12
N ILE A 336 20.31 -6.58 1.27
CA ILE A 336 20.08 -7.22 -0.03
C ILE A 336 21.30 -7.02 -0.93
N LEU A 337 21.78 -5.78 -1.10
CA LEU A 337 22.89 -5.51 -2.00
C LEU A 337 24.20 -6.14 -1.51
N ARG A 338 24.47 -6.13 -0.20
CA ARG A 338 25.69 -6.74 0.34
C ARG A 338 25.67 -8.27 0.22
N ARG A 339 24.52 -8.92 0.37
CA ARG A 339 24.39 -10.37 0.13
C ARG A 339 24.58 -10.75 -1.34
N ALA A 340 24.21 -9.86 -2.26
CA ALA A 340 24.39 -10.03 -3.70
C ALA A 340 25.75 -9.54 -4.22
N ASP A 341 26.65 -9.11 -3.34
CA ASP A 341 27.95 -8.50 -3.67
C ASP A 341 27.87 -7.29 -4.62
N VAL A 342 26.75 -6.56 -4.58
CA VAL A 342 26.57 -5.31 -5.33
C VAL A 342 27.13 -4.15 -4.51
N GLN A 343 28.09 -3.41 -5.08
CA GLN A 343 28.87 -2.38 -4.37
C GLN A 343 28.29 -0.95 -4.47
N THR A 344 27.10 -0.79 -5.06
CA THR A 344 26.41 0.49 -5.15
C THR A 344 26.26 1.14 -3.78
N ARG A 345 26.66 2.40 -3.68
CA ARG A 345 26.52 3.18 -2.46
C ARG A 345 25.06 3.46 -2.17
N ILE A 346 24.63 3.24 -0.94
CA ILE A 346 23.26 3.55 -0.50
C ILE A 346 23.34 4.81 0.34
N GLU A 347 22.55 5.80 -0.05
CA GLU A 347 22.30 7.01 0.71
C GLU A 347 20.80 7.10 0.98
N GLY A 348 20.40 7.71 2.08
CA GLY A 348 19.00 7.89 2.46
C GLY A 348 18.91 8.83 3.64
N LYS A 349 18.72 8.28 4.84
CA LYS A 349 18.85 9.03 6.09
C LYS A 349 20.26 9.65 6.17
N GLY A 350 20.31 10.91 6.59
CA GLY A 350 21.51 11.76 6.55
C GLY A 350 21.48 12.76 5.39
N MET A 351 21.04 12.35 4.19
CA MET A 351 20.63 13.29 3.14
C MET A 351 19.19 13.77 3.37
N LEU A 352 18.33 12.84 3.78
CA LEU A 352 16.96 13.09 4.23
C LEU A 352 16.88 12.94 5.77
N PRO A 353 16.00 13.68 6.44
CA PRO A 353 15.91 13.64 7.90
C PRO A 353 15.30 12.32 8.41
N MET A 354 15.69 11.92 9.62
CA MET A 354 15.16 10.70 10.26
C MET A 354 13.69 10.87 10.69
N ALA A 355 13.36 12.05 11.20
CA ALA A 355 12.04 12.37 11.72
C ALA A 355 11.46 13.62 11.03
N GLY A 356 10.15 13.75 11.10
CA GLY A 356 9.39 14.82 10.46
C GLY A 356 8.90 14.44 9.07
N GLU A 357 7.88 15.18 8.62
CA GLU A 357 7.26 14.98 7.31
C GLU A 357 8.21 15.33 6.17
N TYR A 358 8.19 14.54 5.11
CA TYR A 358 8.93 14.80 3.88
C TYR A 358 8.12 15.75 2.98
N VAL A 359 7.95 16.99 3.45
CA VAL A 359 7.40 18.08 2.65
C VAL A 359 8.30 18.40 1.45
N ALA A 360 7.75 19.07 0.43
CA ALA A 360 8.45 19.36 -0.82
C ALA A 360 9.83 20.02 -0.63
N GLY A 361 9.98 20.93 0.35
CA GLY A 361 11.26 21.56 0.66
C GLY A 361 12.31 20.59 1.20
N VAL A 362 11.91 19.68 2.09
CA VAL A 362 12.79 18.63 2.65
C VAL A 362 13.21 17.65 1.56
N MET A 363 12.25 17.22 0.74
CA MET A 363 12.51 16.33 -0.39
C MET A 363 13.49 16.95 -1.39
N LYS A 364 13.23 18.19 -1.81
CA LYS A 364 14.10 18.95 -2.72
C LYS A 364 15.52 19.05 -2.19
N GLU A 365 15.68 19.37 -0.91
CA GLU A 365 16.99 19.52 -0.30
C GLU A 365 17.77 18.20 -0.23
N GLY A 366 17.10 17.10 0.15
CA GLY A 366 17.73 15.78 0.17
C GLY A 366 18.17 15.31 -1.22
N ILE A 367 17.30 15.49 -2.23
CA ILE A 367 17.61 15.18 -3.63
C ILE A 367 18.77 16.05 -4.15
N ARG A 368 18.74 17.36 -3.87
CA ARG A 368 19.81 18.27 -4.25
C ARG A 368 21.16 17.82 -3.71
N LYS A 369 21.26 17.51 -2.42
CA LYS A 369 22.50 16.99 -1.79
C LYS A 369 23.01 15.71 -2.45
N PHE A 370 22.10 14.80 -2.80
CA PHE A 370 22.46 13.57 -3.50
C PHE A 370 23.06 13.87 -4.87
N VAL A 371 22.40 14.72 -5.66
CA VAL A 371 22.85 15.05 -7.02
C VAL A 371 24.16 15.85 -6.98
N GLU A 372 24.30 16.84 -6.10
CA GLU A 372 25.55 17.60 -5.90
C GLU A 372 26.73 16.67 -5.60
N ARG A 373 26.50 15.57 -4.88
CA ARG A 373 27.56 14.64 -4.48
C ARG A 373 27.97 13.68 -5.59
N TYR A 374 27.03 13.17 -6.40
CA TYR A 374 27.32 12.09 -7.35
C TYR A 374 27.25 12.50 -8.82
N ARG A 375 26.46 13.52 -9.17
CA ARG A 375 26.23 14.02 -10.53
C ARG A 375 25.98 15.55 -10.55
N PRO A 376 26.92 16.38 -10.05
CA PRO A 376 26.73 17.82 -9.97
C PRO A 376 26.54 18.49 -11.33
N ASP A 377 27.01 17.85 -12.41
CA ASP A 377 26.82 18.29 -13.79
C ASP A 377 25.34 18.47 -14.18
N LEU A 378 24.44 17.65 -13.64
CA LEU A 378 23.02 17.72 -13.93
C LEU A 378 22.36 19.01 -13.43
N LEU A 379 22.83 19.56 -12.30
CA LEU A 379 22.28 20.80 -11.74
C LEU A 379 22.76 22.04 -12.49
N VAL A 380 23.98 22.01 -13.02
CA VAL A 380 24.54 23.11 -13.83
C VAL A 380 23.81 23.23 -15.16
N MET A 381 23.50 22.09 -15.80
CA MET A 381 22.75 22.06 -17.06
C MET A 381 21.30 22.55 -16.90
N ALA A 382 20.67 22.23 -15.77
CA ALA A 382 19.33 22.72 -15.45
C ALA A 382 19.29 24.26 -15.36
N GLN A 383 20.28 24.87 -14.70
CA GLN A 383 20.37 26.33 -14.55
C GLN A 383 20.69 27.06 -15.87
N ALA A 384 21.33 26.40 -16.83
CA ALA A 384 21.63 26.98 -18.14
C ALA A 384 20.44 26.94 -19.12
N SER A 385 19.40 26.16 -18.80
CA SER A 385 18.22 25.93 -19.65
C SER A 385 16.99 26.74 -19.21
N THR A 386 17.08 27.43 -18.08
CA THR A 386 16.11 28.41 -17.53
C THR A 386 16.60 29.83 -17.77
#